data_AF-A0A2T0WL80-F1
#
_entry.id   AF-A0A2T0WL80-F1
#
_cell.length_a   1.000
_cell.length_b   1.000
_cell.length_c   1.000
_cell.angle_alpha   90.00
_cell.angle_beta   90.00
_cell.angle_gamma   90.00
#
_symmetry.space_group_name_H-M   'P 1'
#
loop_
_entity.id
_entity.type
_entity.pdbx_description
1 polymer ?
#
loop_
_entity_poly.entity_id
_entity_poly.type
_entity_poly.pdbx_seq_one_letter_code
_entity_poly.pdbx_strand_id
1 'polypeptide(L)'
;MKTILQDVIEKHKKEEETKASQITKNTEKENSRRDFFRKAALGGIGLGAMMGASMEDTLAHTTSKVNRFSAPSDLKITDMRVAVIKNVGRTPIIRIDTNQGIYGLGDVRDGGDERYALMLKSRILGENPCNVEKLFKIIRQFGHHGRQAGGVCAVEMALWDLCGKAYGVPAWQLLGGRYRDTVRLYADTPGFNDPKEFAAVMKERTEVQGFTWLKMDLGIHLVADQRDALNNSKFWNGAKGQYDTRDYMSYGSTLHPFTHVQINEKGLEGLAEYVENVRSAVGYEIPLSADHFGHFDINNSIRFGKAMDKYRLAWLEDMVPWMYTDQWRTVSDALETPTCTGEDIYMLNGFKPLIDARAVDVVHPDLGTSGGLLETKKIGDYAEEQGVAMAMHMAGSPICFMANVHCAAATQNFLSLEHHSVDTPWWEKLVTMTGSQPMITKGFANVPLDAPGLGVDLNEEVIREHLHPDAPGYFEPTPEWDQKRSWDRLWS
;
A
#
# COMPACT_ATOMS: atom_id res chain seq x y z
N MET A 1 58.76 -17.72 -60.76
CA MET A 1 57.98 -18.23 -59.60
C MET A 1 57.24 -17.05 -59.00
N LYS A 2 55.95 -16.89 -59.32
CA LYS A 2 55.10 -15.96 -58.55
C LYS A 2 54.99 -16.53 -57.14
N THR A 3 55.37 -15.72 -56.16
CA THR A 3 55.46 -16.13 -54.75
C THR A 3 54.06 -16.28 -54.17
N ILE A 4 53.84 -17.26 -53.30
CA ILE A 4 52.59 -17.51 -52.55
C ILE A 4 52.01 -16.21 -51.95
N LEU A 5 52.87 -15.25 -51.58
CA LEU A 5 52.47 -13.94 -51.08
C LEU A 5 51.69 -13.08 -52.09
N GLN A 6 51.98 -13.17 -53.40
CA GLN A 6 51.24 -12.46 -54.45
C GLN A 6 49.84 -13.04 -54.65
N ASP A 7 49.69 -14.35 -54.57
CA ASP A 7 48.38 -15.02 -54.67
C ASP A 7 47.49 -14.68 -53.46
N VAL A 8 48.07 -14.58 -52.27
CA VAL A 8 47.36 -14.15 -51.05
C VAL A 8 46.92 -12.68 -51.17
N ILE A 9 47.78 -11.80 -51.70
CA ILE A 9 47.44 -10.38 -51.90
C ILE A 9 46.34 -10.21 -52.96
N GLU A 10 46.41 -10.93 -54.09
CA GLU A 10 45.35 -10.90 -55.11
C GLU A 10 44.02 -11.46 -54.58
N LYS A 11 44.07 -12.51 -53.75
CA LYS A 11 42.87 -13.07 -53.12
C LYS A 11 42.24 -12.11 -52.12
N HIS A 12 43.04 -11.46 -51.27
CA HIS A 12 42.55 -10.42 -50.35
C HIS A 12 42.00 -9.20 -51.10
N LYS A 13 42.63 -8.75 -52.19
CA LYS A 13 42.10 -7.66 -53.02
C LYS A 13 40.75 -8.02 -53.64
N LYS A 14 40.57 -9.23 -54.16
CA LYS A 14 39.27 -9.68 -54.69
C LYS A 14 38.21 -9.78 -53.59
N GLU A 15 38.57 -10.24 -52.39
CA GLU A 15 37.65 -10.28 -51.25
C GLU A 15 37.26 -8.88 -50.76
N GLU A 16 38.19 -7.92 -50.76
CA GLU A 16 37.92 -6.51 -50.46
C GLU A 16 37.08 -5.83 -51.55
N GLU A 17 37.34 -6.07 -52.84
CA GLU A 17 36.51 -5.56 -53.94
C GLU A 17 35.10 -6.16 -53.92
N THR A 18 34.96 -7.43 -53.54
CA THR A 18 33.65 -8.09 -53.39
C THR A 18 32.90 -7.52 -52.17
N LYS A 19 33.57 -7.29 -51.05
CA LYS A 19 32.98 -6.64 -49.86
C LYS A 19 32.63 -5.18 -50.13
N ALA A 20 33.49 -4.44 -50.83
CA ALA A 20 33.21 -3.07 -51.25
C ALA A 20 32.01 -3.03 -52.20
N SER A 21 31.92 -3.93 -53.19
CA SER A 21 30.76 -4.07 -54.08
C SER A 21 29.46 -4.42 -53.35
N GLN A 22 29.53 -5.23 -52.29
CA GLN A 22 28.37 -5.54 -51.43
C GLN A 22 27.96 -4.35 -50.57
N ILE A 23 28.91 -3.54 -50.10
CA ILE A 23 28.64 -2.29 -49.36
C ILE A 23 28.01 -1.25 -50.30
N THR A 24 28.53 -1.07 -51.52
CA THR A 24 27.98 -0.10 -52.48
C THR A 24 26.59 -0.49 -53.00
N LYS A 25 26.30 -1.79 -53.16
CA LYS A 25 24.96 -2.28 -53.53
C LYS A 25 23.92 -2.15 -52.42
N ASN A 26 24.33 -2.05 -51.15
CA ASN A 26 23.41 -1.81 -50.02
C ASN A 26 23.16 -0.31 -49.76
N THR A 27 23.90 0.59 -50.39
CA THR A 27 23.72 2.05 -50.25
C THR A 27 22.83 2.72 -51.32
N GLU A 28 22.31 1.98 -52.30
CA GLU A 28 21.34 2.50 -53.29
C GLU A 28 19.86 2.15 -52.98
N LYS A 29 19.54 1.89 -51.71
CA LYS A 29 18.18 2.04 -51.21
C LYS A 29 18.20 2.95 -50.00
N GLU A 30 18.14 4.26 -50.26
CA GLU A 30 17.65 5.23 -49.29
C GLU A 30 16.18 4.91 -48.93
N ASN A 31 15.97 3.90 -48.08
CA ASN A 31 14.76 3.82 -47.29
C ASN A 31 14.92 4.86 -46.17
N SER A 32 14.54 6.10 -46.46
CA SER A 32 14.44 7.13 -45.42
C SER A 32 13.55 6.62 -44.27
N ARG A 33 13.76 7.11 -43.04
CA ARG A 33 12.84 6.85 -41.90
C ARG A 33 11.37 7.11 -42.28
N ARG A 34 11.13 8.09 -43.18
CA ARG A 34 9.81 8.37 -43.77
C ARG A 34 9.26 7.20 -44.59
N ASP A 35 10.09 6.49 -45.34
CA ASP A 35 9.68 5.37 -46.18
C ASP A 35 9.36 4.11 -45.36
N PHE A 36 10.05 3.91 -44.22
CA PHE A 36 9.70 2.90 -43.23
C PHE A 36 8.35 3.18 -42.57
N PHE A 37 8.07 4.43 -42.15
CA PHE A 37 6.76 4.81 -41.62
C PHE A 37 5.65 4.68 -42.68
N ARG A 38 5.94 4.97 -43.95
CA ARG A 38 5.01 4.79 -45.07
C ARG A 38 4.62 3.32 -45.28
N LYS A 39 5.61 2.42 -45.21
CA LYS A 39 5.39 0.96 -45.39
C LYS A 39 4.80 0.31 -44.15
N ALA A 40 5.15 0.76 -42.95
CA ALA A 40 4.57 0.27 -41.69
C ALA A 40 3.11 0.72 -41.51
N ALA A 41 2.75 1.94 -41.92
CA ALA A 41 1.36 2.43 -41.91
C ALA A 41 0.45 1.67 -42.89
N LEU A 42 1.01 1.11 -43.96
CA LEU A 42 0.30 0.28 -44.95
C LEU A 42 0.12 -1.19 -44.52
N GLY A 43 0.79 -1.63 -43.45
CA GLY A 43 0.75 -3.03 -43.01
C GLY A 43 -0.49 -3.43 -42.21
N GLY A 44 -1.26 -2.46 -41.71
CA GLY A 44 -2.37 -2.70 -40.77
C GLY A 44 -3.78 -2.43 -41.29
N ILE A 45 -3.96 -1.82 -42.47
CA ILE A 45 -5.28 -1.43 -43.02
C ILE A 45 -5.25 -1.64 -44.54
N GLY A 46 -6.33 -2.19 -45.11
CA GLY A 46 -6.45 -2.52 -46.53
C GLY A 46 -6.02 -1.36 -47.44
N LEU A 47 -5.01 -1.63 -48.28
CA LEU A 47 -4.38 -0.68 -49.21
C LEU A 47 -5.37 0.14 -50.07
N GLY A 48 -6.56 -0.38 -50.34
CA GLY A 48 -7.57 0.29 -51.17
C GLY A 48 -8.20 1.54 -50.55
N ALA A 49 -8.24 1.66 -49.22
CA ALA A 49 -8.92 2.78 -48.55
C ALA A 49 -8.06 4.06 -48.40
N MET A 50 -6.75 3.95 -48.59
CA MET A 50 -5.78 5.02 -48.28
C MET A 50 -5.15 5.67 -49.53
N MET A 51 -5.39 5.14 -50.75
CA MET A 51 -4.72 5.64 -51.97
C MET A 51 -5.18 7.04 -52.45
N GLY A 52 -6.15 7.67 -51.76
CA GLY A 52 -6.64 9.02 -52.09
C GLY A 52 -6.80 9.96 -50.89
N ALA A 53 -6.40 9.54 -49.68
CA ALA A 53 -6.51 10.35 -48.46
C ALA A 53 -5.34 11.33 -48.34
N SER A 54 -5.58 12.54 -47.81
CA SER A 54 -4.49 13.47 -47.54
C SER A 54 -3.55 12.93 -46.46
N MET A 55 -2.36 13.51 -46.35
CA MET A 55 -1.39 13.10 -45.31
C MET A 55 -1.94 13.39 -43.90
N GLU A 56 -2.78 14.41 -43.76
CA GLU A 56 -3.50 14.73 -42.53
C GLU A 56 -4.59 13.70 -42.23
N ASP A 57 -5.39 13.28 -43.22
CA ASP A 57 -6.42 12.25 -43.04
C ASP A 57 -5.81 10.89 -42.70
N THR A 58 -4.69 10.56 -43.33
CA THR A 58 -3.93 9.33 -43.05
C THR A 58 -3.38 9.36 -41.62
N LEU A 59 -2.83 10.50 -41.18
CA LEU A 59 -2.31 10.66 -39.83
C LEU A 59 -3.44 10.66 -38.79
N ALA A 60 -4.54 11.37 -39.04
CA ALA A 60 -5.73 11.39 -38.19
C ALA A 60 -6.34 10.00 -38.06
N HIS A 61 -6.45 9.24 -39.16
CA HIS A 61 -7.00 7.89 -39.13
C HIS A 61 -6.05 6.88 -38.46
N THR A 62 -4.74 6.93 -38.73
CA THR A 62 -3.75 6.05 -38.09
C THR A 62 -3.55 6.38 -36.61
N THR A 63 -3.76 7.63 -36.20
CA THR A 63 -3.72 8.03 -34.78
C THR A 63 -5.09 8.05 -34.10
N SER A 64 -6.20 7.83 -34.84
CA SER A 64 -7.56 7.83 -34.30
C SER A 64 -7.81 6.73 -33.26
N LYS A 65 -7.05 5.64 -33.34
CA LYS A 65 -7.06 4.53 -32.37
C LYS A 65 -5.96 4.67 -31.31
N VAL A 66 -5.07 5.65 -31.44
CA VAL A 66 -4.07 5.96 -30.42
C VAL A 66 -4.76 6.88 -29.42
N ASN A 67 -4.95 6.39 -28.20
CA ASN A 67 -5.51 7.20 -27.14
C ASN A 67 -4.53 8.36 -26.83
N ARG A 68 -4.89 9.60 -27.20
CA ARG A 68 -4.09 10.81 -26.96
C ARG A 68 -4.49 11.55 -25.67
N PHE A 69 -5.32 10.93 -24.82
CA PHE A 69 -5.83 11.57 -23.60
C PHE A 69 -4.75 11.96 -22.59
N SER A 70 -3.53 11.47 -22.72
CA SER A 70 -2.39 12.22 -22.22
C SER A 70 -1.14 11.98 -23.06
N ALA A 71 -0.37 13.02 -23.33
CA ALA A 71 1.05 12.85 -23.64
C ALA A 71 1.76 12.83 -22.28
N PRO A 72 2.19 11.66 -21.74
CA PRO A 72 2.68 11.57 -20.38
C PRO A 72 3.88 12.50 -20.13
N SER A 73 4.65 12.83 -21.16
CA SER A 73 5.75 13.81 -21.11
C SER A 73 5.31 15.24 -20.77
N ASP A 74 4.10 15.62 -21.15
CA ASP A 74 3.58 17.00 -21.05
C ASP A 74 2.64 17.20 -19.84
N LEU A 75 2.43 16.15 -19.05
CA LEU A 75 1.63 16.22 -17.82
C LEU A 75 2.35 17.11 -16.81
N LYS A 76 1.56 17.97 -16.17
CA LYS A 76 1.99 18.85 -15.10
C LYS A 76 0.93 18.87 -14.01
N ILE A 77 1.37 18.74 -12.77
CA ILE A 77 0.54 18.94 -11.59
C ILE A 77 0.13 20.40 -11.53
N THR A 78 -1.18 20.66 -11.45
CA THR A 78 -1.74 22.02 -11.41
C THR A 78 -2.32 22.37 -10.06
N ASP A 79 -2.74 21.38 -9.27
CA ASP A 79 -3.36 21.61 -7.97
C ASP A 79 -3.27 20.37 -7.08
N MET A 80 -3.48 20.55 -5.77
CA MET A 80 -3.66 19.47 -4.81
C MET A 80 -4.67 19.91 -3.75
N ARG A 81 -5.74 19.15 -3.62
CA ARG A 81 -6.91 19.49 -2.80
C ARG A 81 -7.23 18.36 -1.84
N VAL A 82 -8.08 18.64 -0.85
CA VAL A 82 -8.44 17.65 0.16
C VAL A 82 -9.95 17.63 0.42
N ALA A 83 -10.46 16.44 0.73
CA ALA A 83 -11.74 16.24 1.40
C ALA A 83 -11.50 15.31 2.60
N VAL A 84 -12.10 15.58 3.74
CA VAL A 84 -11.89 14.78 4.95
C VAL A 84 -13.16 14.00 5.25
N ILE A 85 -13.07 12.68 5.34
CA ILE A 85 -14.22 11.80 5.62
C ILE A 85 -14.20 11.27 7.06
N LYS A 86 -15.38 10.92 7.56
CA LYS A 86 -15.61 10.34 8.90
C LYS A 86 -15.35 8.82 8.98
N ASN A 87 -14.36 8.33 8.22
CA ASN A 87 -13.94 6.93 8.26
C ASN A 87 -12.80 6.76 9.26
N VAL A 88 -12.86 5.70 10.09
CA VAL A 88 -11.87 5.41 11.16
C VAL A 88 -11.54 6.69 11.96
N GLY A 89 -12.60 7.36 12.44
CA GLY A 89 -12.51 8.69 13.05
C GLY A 89 -12.37 9.81 12.01
N ARG A 90 -11.19 9.96 11.42
CA ARG A 90 -10.85 11.01 10.43
C ARG A 90 -9.88 10.47 9.40
N THR A 91 -10.25 10.52 8.12
CA THR A 91 -9.37 10.13 7.01
C THR A 91 -9.37 11.23 5.94
N PRO A 92 -8.30 12.03 5.78
CA PRO A 92 -8.16 12.97 4.68
C PRO A 92 -7.84 12.27 3.35
N ILE A 93 -8.63 12.53 2.31
CA ILE A 93 -8.38 12.11 0.94
C ILE A 93 -7.82 13.29 0.17
N ILE A 94 -6.70 13.12 -0.52
CA ILE A 94 -6.15 14.11 -1.44
C ILE A 94 -6.51 13.82 -2.89
N ARG A 95 -6.64 14.89 -3.66
CA ARG A 95 -6.78 14.86 -5.12
C ARG A 95 -5.72 15.74 -5.73
N ILE A 96 -4.91 15.20 -6.65
CA ILE A 96 -3.90 15.93 -7.41
C ILE A 96 -4.40 16.13 -8.84
N ASP A 97 -4.67 17.36 -9.24
CA ASP A 97 -5.15 17.71 -10.58
C ASP A 97 -4.00 17.98 -11.56
N THR A 98 -4.24 17.79 -12.85
CA THR A 98 -3.26 18.03 -13.92
C THR A 98 -3.79 18.94 -15.03
N ASN A 99 -2.87 19.44 -15.85
CA ASN A 99 -3.16 20.26 -17.04
C ASN A 99 -3.86 19.50 -18.19
N GLN A 100 -4.09 18.19 -18.07
CA GLN A 100 -4.70 17.37 -19.12
C GLN A 100 -6.04 16.72 -18.67
N GLY A 101 -6.62 17.21 -17.57
CA GLY A 101 -7.96 16.81 -17.13
C GLY A 101 -8.04 15.47 -16.39
N ILE A 102 -6.92 14.77 -16.18
CA ILE A 102 -6.83 13.62 -15.28
C ILE A 102 -6.37 14.06 -13.88
N TYR A 103 -6.79 13.32 -12.85
CA TYR A 103 -6.36 13.51 -11.48
C TYR A 103 -6.00 12.18 -10.80
N GLY A 104 -5.19 12.28 -9.75
CA GLY A 104 -4.78 11.17 -8.89
C GLY A 104 -5.34 11.28 -7.49
N LEU A 105 -5.55 10.14 -6.85
CA LEU A 105 -6.13 10.03 -5.51
C LEU A 105 -5.17 9.34 -4.53
N GLY A 106 -5.17 9.78 -3.28
CA GLY A 106 -4.45 9.12 -2.21
C GLY A 106 -4.97 9.53 -0.84
N ASP A 107 -4.70 8.71 0.18
CA ASP A 107 -5.15 8.96 1.54
C ASP A 107 -3.99 9.41 2.42
N VAL A 108 -4.25 10.43 3.23
CA VAL A 108 -3.47 10.64 4.45
C VAL A 108 -3.95 9.60 5.46
N ARG A 109 -2.99 8.87 6.07
CA ARG A 109 -3.27 7.80 7.04
C ARG A 109 -4.34 8.20 8.06
N ASP A 110 -5.18 7.25 8.45
CA ASP A 110 -6.24 7.40 9.46
C ASP A 110 -5.74 8.15 10.71
N GLY A 111 -6.56 9.08 11.21
CA GLY A 111 -6.19 9.97 12.31
C GLY A 111 -5.13 11.02 11.97
N GLY A 112 -4.55 10.98 10.78
CA GLY A 112 -3.62 11.96 10.26
C GLY A 112 -4.27 13.28 9.88
N ASP A 113 -3.48 14.35 9.90
CA ASP A 113 -3.90 15.70 9.57
C ASP A 113 -3.56 16.03 8.12
N GLU A 114 -4.51 16.59 7.37
CA GLU A 114 -4.36 16.97 5.97
C GLU A 114 -3.19 17.92 5.72
N ARG A 115 -2.78 18.70 6.72
CA ARG A 115 -1.64 19.62 6.63
C ARG A 115 -0.35 18.89 6.27
N TYR A 116 -0.19 17.62 6.66
CA TYR A 116 0.97 16.80 6.28
C TYR A 116 1.06 16.63 4.75
N ALA A 117 -0.07 16.51 4.05
CA ALA A 117 -0.08 16.49 2.59
C ALA A 117 0.01 17.92 2.03
N LEU A 118 -0.84 18.84 2.49
CA LEU A 118 -0.94 20.20 1.92
C LEU A 118 0.39 20.96 1.96
N MET A 119 1.22 20.75 2.98
CA MET A 119 2.56 21.35 3.03
C MET A 119 3.48 20.90 1.89
N LEU A 120 3.21 19.76 1.25
CA LEU A 120 3.99 19.23 0.14
C LEU A 120 3.59 19.83 -1.20
N LYS A 121 2.42 20.50 -1.29
CA LYS A 121 1.88 21.07 -2.54
C LYS A 121 2.90 21.93 -3.27
N SER A 122 3.48 22.89 -2.55
CA SER A 122 4.46 23.83 -3.11
C SER A 122 5.66 23.14 -3.74
N ARG A 123 6.00 21.90 -3.35
CA ARG A 123 7.16 21.13 -3.81
C ARG A 123 6.89 20.30 -5.06
N ILE A 124 5.62 20.08 -5.42
CA ILE A 124 5.22 19.23 -6.54
C ILE A 124 4.48 19.99 -7.66
N LEU A 125 4.00 21.21 -7.41
CA LEU A 125 3.33 22.02 -8.45
C LEU A 125 4.22 22.23 -9.68
N GLY A 126 3.63 22.08 -10.87
CA GLY A 126 4.29 22.23 -12.16
C GLY A 126 5.17 21.04 -12.59
N GLU A 127 5.41 20.08 -11.69
CA GLU A 127 6.17 18.87 -11.98
C GLU A 127 5.34 17.86 -12.75
N ASN A 128 6.03 16.98 -13.48
CA ASN A 128 5.39 15.87 -14.17
C ASN A 128 5.16 14.70 -13.20
N PRO A 129 3.89 14.27 -12.99
CA PRO A 129 3.55 13.26 -11.99
C PRO A 129 4.08 11.86 -12.29
N CYS A 130 4.41 11.55 -13.56
CA CYS A 130 4.97 10.26 -13.95
C CYS A 130 6.43 10.06 -13.47
N ASN A 131 7.09 11.10 -12.94
CA ASN A 131 8.42 10.98 -12.31
C ASN A 131 8.31 10.65 -10.81
N VAL A 132 7.54 9.61 -10.47
CA VAL A 132 7.11 9.31 -9.10
C VAL A 132 8.29 9.24 -8.12
N GLU A 133 9.31 8.44 -8.40
CA GLU A 133 10.49 8.28 -7.52
C GLU A 133 11.27 9.60 -7.31
N LYS A 134 11.33 10.48 -8.32
CA LYS A 134 11.96 11.80 -8.18
C LYS A 134 11.17 12.66 -7.19
N LEU A 135 9.85 12.71 -7.37
CA LEU A 135 8.95 13.49 -6.51
C LEU A 135 8.94 12.94 -5.09
N PHE A 136 8.87 11.61 -4.93
CA PHE A 136 9.00 10.95 -3.65
C PHE A 136 10.30 11.33 -2.95
N LYS A 137 11.44 11.31 -3.64
CA LYS A 137 12.73 11.74 -3.07
C LYS A 137 12.79 13.20 -2.63
N ILE A 138 12.01 14.09 -3.26
CA ILE A 138 11.89 15.50 -2.83
C ILE A 138 11.11 15.59 -1.51
N ILE A 139 10.03 14.81 -1.39
CA ILE A 139 9.08 14.95 -0.28
C ILE A 139 9.33 14.01 0.91
N ARG A 140 10.07 12.90 0.73
CA ARG A 140 10.26 11.85 1.76
C ARG A 140 10.85 12.34 3.07
N GLN A 141 11.57 13.45 3.06
CA GLN A 141 12.11 14.06 4.28
C GLN A 141 11.05 14.68 5.19
N PHE A 142 9.83 14.91 4.69
CA PHE A 142 8.71 15.50 5.43
C PHE A 142 7.78 14.46 6.05
N GLY A 143 8.07 13.16 5.85
CA GLY A 143 7.39 12.06 6.52
C GLY A 143 8.18 11.56 7.73
N HIS A 144 7.49 10.92 8.67
CA HIS A 144 8.08 10.23 9.82
C HIS A 144 7.16 9.10 10.28
N HIS A 145 7.46 8.44 11.39
CA HIS A 145 6.69 7.30 11.89
C HIS A 145 5.24 7.65 12.20
N GLY A 146 4.39 6.64 12.13
CA GLY A 146 2.96 6.77 12.38
C GLY A 146 2.28 7.76 11.42
N ARG A 147 1.31 8.50 11.95
CA ARG A 147 0.45 9.38 11.15
C ARG A 147 1.18 10.58 10.51
N GLN A 148 2.41 10.87 10.92
CA GLN A 148 3.25 11.91 10.30
C GLN A 148 3.69 11.57 8.87
N ALA A 149 3.81 10.29 8.52
CA ALA A 149 4.09 9.86 7.15
C ALA A 149 2.94 10.11 6.17
N GLY A 150 1.70 10.19 6.68
CA GLY A 150 0.49 10.10 5.87
C GLY A 150 0.47 11.06 4.68
N GLY A 151 0.98 12.28 4.86
CA GLY A 151 1.05 13.26 3.77
C GLY A 151 1.94 12.84 2.60
N VAL A 152 3.11 12.26 2.89
CA VAL A 152 4.04 11.79 1.86
C VAL A 152 3.44 10.59 1.11
N CYS A 153 2.87 9.65 1.86
CA CYS A 153 2.26 8.45 1.30
C CYS A 153 1.03 8.78 0.43
N ALA A 154 0.19 9.72 0.88
CA ALA A 154 -0.95 10.22 0.10
C ALA A 154 -0.52 10.75 -1.27
N VAL A 155 0.53 11.58 -1.30
CA VAL A 155 1.07 12.12 -2.55
C VAL A 155 1.62 11.00 -3.43
N GLU A 156 2.39 10.06 -2.88
CA GLU A 156 2.95 8.94 -3.66
C GLU A 156 1.86 8.07 -4.28
N MET A 157 0.80 7.74 -3.52
CA MET A 157 -0.38 7.02 -3.99
C MET A 157 -1.03 7.74 -5.18
N ALA A 158 -1.30 9.04 -5.04
CA ALA A 158 -1.91 9.85 -6.08
C ALA A 158 -1.04 9.96 -7.34
N LEU A 159 0.28 9.97 -7.19
CA LEU A 159 1.21 9.97 -8.32
C LEU A 159 1.19 8.64 -9.08
N TRP A 160 1.09 7.50 -8.41
CA TRP A 160 0.92 6.21 -9.09
C TRP A 160 -0.43 6.06 -9.75
N ASP A 161 -1.49 6.57 -9.15
CA ASP A 161 -2.81 6.63 -9.77
C ASP A 161 -2.76 7.45 -11.07
N LEU A 162 -2.17 8.64 -11.03
CA LEU A 162 -1.93 9.48 -12.21
C LEU A 162 -1.07 8.79 -13.26
N CYS A 163 0.01 8.14 -12.85
CA CYS A 163 0.91 7.45 -13.75
C CYS A 163 0.18 6.32 -14.50
N GLY A 164 -0.57 5.48 -13.77
CA GLY A 164 -1.38 4.43 -14.37
C GLY A 164 -2.46 4.98 -15.32
N LYS A 165 -3.18 6.04 -14.91
CA LYS A 165 -4.16 6.74 -15.77
C LYS A 165 -3.54 7.32 -17.03
N ALA A 166 -2.36 7.94 -16.92
CA ALA A 166 -1.64 8.53 -18.04
C ALA A 166 -1.17 7.48 -19.06
N TYR A 167 -0.65 6.35 -18.59
CA TYR A 167 -0.17 5.25 -19.43
C TYR A 167 -1.28 4.26 -19.83
N GLY A 168 -2.50 4.41 -19.30
CA GLY A 168 -3.62 3.51 -19.58
C GLY A 168 -3.42 2.10 -19.02
N VAL A 169 -2.70 1.96 -17.91
CA VAL A 169 -2.37 0.67 -17.28
C VAL A 169 -2.68 0.68 -15.78
N PRO A 170 -3.01 -0.49 -15.19
CA PRO A 170 -3.14 -0.62 -13.74
C PRO A 170 -1.82 -0.32 -13.02
N ALA A 171 -1.86 0.25 -11.81
CA ALA A 171 -0.66 0.63 -11.07
C ALA A 171 0.31 -0.55 -10.83
N TRP A 172 -0.20 -1.77 -10.61
CA TRP A 172 0.62 -2.97 -10.41
C TRP A 172 1.52 -3.31 -11.62
N GLN A 173 1.13 -2.92 -12.85
CA GLN A 173 1.99 -3.13 -14.03
C GLN A 173 3.28 -2.34 -13.91
N LEU A 174 3.18 -1.11 -13.40
CA LEU A 174 4.31 -0.20 -13.26
C LEU A 174 5.22 -0.59 -12.07
N LEU A 175 4.71 -1.41 -11.14
CA LEU A 175 5.47 -1.97 -10.02
C LEU A 175 6.23 -3.27 -10.37
N GLY A 176 6.19 -3.72 -11.62
CA GLY A 176 6.89 -4.93 -12.08
C GLY A 176 5.99 -6.12 -12.37
N GLY A 177 4.66 -5.94 -12.37
CA GLY A 177 3.70 -7.00 -12.64
C GLY A 177 3.00 -7.48 -11.38
N ARG A 178 2.22 -8.56 -11.50
CA ARG A 178 1.46 -9.15 -10.38
C ARG A 178 1.69 -10.65 -10.28
N TYR A 179 1.70 -11.16 -9.05
CA TYR A 179 1.78 -12.58 -8.71
C TYR A 179 0.40 -13.24 -8.52
N ARG A 180 -0.66 -12.43 -8.42
CA ARG A 180 -2.02 -12.87 -8.11
C ARG A 180 -3.07 -11.96 -8.74
N ASP A 181 -4.23 -12.55 -9.06
CA ASP A 181 -5.40 -11.85 -9.62
C ASP A 181 -6.41 -11.43 -8.55
N THR A 182 -6.31 -12.00 -7.35
CA THR A 182 -7.09 -11.63 -6.17
C THR A 182 -6.17 -11.52 -4.96
N VAL A 183 -6.56 -10.66 -4.00
CA VAL A 183 -5.83 -10.43 -2.75
C VAL A 183 -6.68 -10.95 -1.60
N ARG A 184 -6.13 -11.90 -0.83
CA ARG A 184 -6.80 -12.48 0.34
C ARG A 184 -6.88 -11.44 1.45
N LEU A 185 -8.09 -11.21 1.95
CA LEU A 185 -8.30 -10.28 3.05
C LEU A 185 -8.35 -11.02 4.38
N TYR A 186 -7.89 -10.36 5.44
CA TYR A 186 -8.25 -10.71 6.80
C TYR A 186 -9.24 -9.68 7.35
N ALA A 187 -10.31 -10.17 7.98
CA ALA A 187 -11.30 -9.30 8.60
C ALA A 187 -10.79 -8.84 9.96
N ASP A 188 -10.56 -7.53 10.09
CA ASP A 188 -10.46 -6.93 11.40
C ASP A 188 -11.83 -7.00 12.08
N THR A 189 -11.87 -7.54 13.29
CA THR A 189 -13.11 -7.74 14.04
C THR A 189 -12.91 -7.20 15.45
N PRO A 190 -13.46 -6.01 15.75
CA PRO A 190 -13.34 -5.41 17.07
C PRO A 190 -13.80 -6.33 18.18
N GLY A 191 -13.17 -6.24 19.34
CA GLY A 191 -13.48 -7.11 20.48
C GLY A 191 -14.91 -6.95 21.02
N PHE A 192 -15.52 -8.07 21.42
CA PHE A 192 -16.78 -8.10 22.16
C PHE A 192 -16.53 -8.61 23.57
N ASN A 193 -17.26 -8.08 24.56
CA ASN A 193 -17.14 -8.55 25.94
C ASN A 193 -17.65 -9.99 26.12
N ASP A 194 -18.67 -10.41 25.38
CA ASP A 194 -19.16 -11.79 25.38
C ASP A 194 -18.44 -12.63 24.30
N PRO A 195 -17.64 -13.64 24.68
CA PRO A 195 -16.97 -14.51 23.72
C PRO A 195 -17.94 -15.24 22.77
N LYS A 196 -19.18 -15.50 23.18
CA LYS A 196 -20.17 -16.21 22.35
C LYS A 196 -20.71 -15.32 21.23
N GLU A 197 -20.96 -14.05 21.53
CA GLU A 197 -21.34 -13.07 20.52
C GLU A 197 -20.21 -12.88 19.51
N PHE A 198 -18.97 -12.77 20.01
CA PHE A 198 -17.79 -12.67 19.16
C PHE A 198 -17.63 -13.88 18.24
N ALA A 199 -17.75 -15.09 18.79
CA ALA A 199 -17.68 -16.33 18.05
C ALA A 199 -18.76 -16.43 16.95
N ALA A 200 -19.96 -15.91 17.21
CA ALA A 200 -21.03 -15.86 16.21
C ALA A 200 -20.69 -14.91 15.05
N VAL A 201 -20.15 -13.72 15.34
CA VAL A 201 -19.69 -12.76 14.32
C VAL A 201 -18.56 -13.37 13.50
N MET A 202 -17.57 -14.00 14.15
CA MET A 202 -16.47 -14.68 13.47
C MET A 202 -16.95 -15.78 12.53
N LYS A 203 -17.97 -16.54 12.93
CA LYS A 203 -18.60 -17.55 12.08
C LYS A 203 -19.29 -16.90 10.87
N GLU A 204 -20.00 -15.79 11.05
CA GLU A 204 -20.61 -15.03 9.96
C GLU A 204 -19.57 -14.50 8.96
N ARG A 205 -18.42 -13.99 9.43
CA ARG A 205 -17.29 -13.59 8.56
C ARG A 205 -16.91 -14.71 7.60
N THR A 206 -16.85 -15.93 8.11
CA THR A 206 -16.41 -17.09 7.33
C THR A 206 -17.52 -17.66 6.43
N GLU A 207 -18.71 -17.91 6.97
CA GLU A 207 -19.77 -18.66 6.27
C GLU A 207 -20.57 -17.78 5.30
N VAL A 208 -20.73 -16.50 5.63
CA VAL A 208 -21.56 -15.56 4.86
C VAL A 208 -20.68 -14.63 4.03
N GLN A 209 -19.71 -13.97 4.68
CA GLN A 209 -18.86 -12.97 4.02
C GLN A 209 -17.67 -13.59 3.29
N GLY A 210 -17.37 -14.87 3.53
CA GLY A 210 -16.38 -15.65 2.78
C GLY A 210 -14.92 -15.37 3.17
N PHE A 211 -14.68 -14.68 4.29
CA PHE A 211 -13.32 -14.51 4.80
C PHE A 211 -12.69 -15.85 5.12
N THR A 212 -11.43 -15.97 4.74
CA THR A 212 -10.62 -17.17 5.01
C THR A 212 -9.48 -16.87 5.97
N TRP A 213 -9.34 -15.64 6.46
CA TRP A 213 -8.37 -15.21 7.46
C TRP A 213 -9.08 -14.21 8.38
N LEU A 214 -8.87 -14.31 9.70
CA LEU A 214 -9.53 -13.47 10.69
C LEU A 214 -8.50 -12.80 11.61
N LYS A 215 -8.82 -11.61 12.13
CA LYS A 215 -8.09 -10.95 13.22
C LYS A 215 -9.05 -10.64 14.36
N MET A 216 -8.59 -10.80 15.60
CA MET A 216 -9.34 -10.47 16.81
C MET A 216 -8.56 -9.54 17.73
N ASP A 217 -9.28 -8.63 18.38
CA ASP A 217 -8.76 -7.95 19.56
C ASP A 217 -8.70 -8.92 20.74
N LEU A 218 -7.52 -9.12 21.32
CA LEU A 218 -7.30 -10.05 22.43
C LEU A 218 -6.53 -9.38 23.56
N GLY A 219 -7.11 -8.36 24.17
CA GLY A 219 -6.41 -7.55 25.17
C GLY A 219 -6.81 -7.75 26.60
N ILE A 220 -5.98 -7.22 27.50
CA ILE A 220 -6.28 -7.13 28.94
C ILE A 220 -7.59 -6.39 29.23
N HIS A 221 -8.09 -5.59 28.27
CA HIS A 221 -9.40 -4.94 28.36
C HIS A 221 -10.55 -5.95 28.53
N LEU A 222 -10.43 -7.17 27.96
CA LEU A 222 -11.42 -8.26 28.09
C LEU A 222 -11.50 -8.84 29.50
N VAL A 223 -10.41 -8.76 30.26
CA VAL A 223 -10.31 -9.30 31.62
C VAL A 223 -10.20 -8.20 32.69
N ALA A 224 -10.27 -6.93 32.29
CA ALA A 224 -10.03 -5.79 33.18
C ALA A 224 -11.03 -5.70 34.36
N ASP A 225 -12.27 -6.16 34.16
CA ASP A 225 -13.29 -6.21 35.22
C ASP A 225 -13.24 -7.50 36.05
N GLN A 226 -12.44 -8.48 35.64
CA GLN A 226 -12.32 -9.72 36.38
C GLN A 226 -11.48 -9.51 37.64
N ARG A 227 -12.08 -9.82 38.79
CA ARG A 227 -11.38 -9.73 40.08
C ARG A 227 -10.09 -10.56 40.04
N ASP A 228 -8.99 -9.94 40.45
CA ASP A 228 -7.64 -10.52 40.56
C ASP A 228 -6.98 -10.90 39.21
N ALA A 229 -7.52 -10.46 38.07
CA ALA A 229 -6.94 -10.72 36.74
C ALA A 229 -5.72 -9.84 36.41
N LEU A 230 -5.71 -8.58 36.87
CA LEU A 230 -4.65 -7.61 36.57
C LEU A 230 -4.15 -6.93 37.84
N ASN A 231 -2.84 -6.68 37.90
CA ASN A 231 -2.24 -5.78 38.88
C ASN A 231 -2.04 -4.39 38.26
N ASN A 232 -2.10 -3.36 39.11
CA ASN A 232 -1.95 -1.94 38.75
C ASN A 232 -2.96 -1.37 37.74
N SER A 233 -3.89 -2.16 37.19
CA SER A 233 -4.89 -1.68 36.23
C SER A 233 -5.78 -0.55 36.80
N LYS A 234 -6.09 -0.60 38.10
CA LYS A 234 -6.91 0.44 38.78
C LYS A 234 -6.26 1.81 38.77
N PHE A 235 -4.92 1.89 38.85
CA PHE A 235 -4.20 3.16 38.72
C PHE A 235 -4.46 3.79 37.35
N TRP A 236 -4.59 2.95 36.31
CA TRP A 236 -4.90 3.32 34.94
C TRP A 236 -6.40 3.29 34.61
N ASN A 237 -7.28 3.54 35.59
CA ASN A 237 -8.73 3.51 35.41
C ASN A 237 -9.25 2.21 34.74
N GLY A 238 -8.68 1.07 35.14
CA GLY A 238 -9.00 -0.24 34.59
C GLY A 238 -8.17 -0.66 33.37
N ALA A 239 -7.21 0.16 32.91
CA ALA A 239 -6.35 -0.14 31.76
C ALA A 239 -7.12 -0.45 30.46
N LYS A 240 -8.29 0.17 30.28
CA LYS A 240 -9.17 -0.02 29.11
C LYS A 240 -9.00 1.05 28.03
N GLY A 241 -8.31 2.14 28.33
CA GLY A 241 -8.19 3.31 27.45
C GLY A 241 -6.92 3.29 26.60
N GLN A 242 -6.66 2.23 25.83
CA GLN A 242 -5.45 2.13 24.98
C GLN A 242 -5.30 3.33 24.03
N TYR A 243 -6.42 3.88 23.57
CA TYR A 243 -6.47 5.07 22.71
C TYR A 243 -6.83 6.37 23.45
N ASP A 244 -6.90 6.34 24.79
CA ASP A 244 -7.11 7.57 25.54
C ASP A 244 -5.80 8.33 25.64
N THR A 245 -5.61 9.33 24.78
CA THR A 245 -4.42 10.19 24.73
C THR A 245 -4.71 11.63 25.15
N ARG A 246 -5.81 11.86 25.89
CA ARG A 246 -6.25 13.21 26.27
C ARG A 246 -5.35 13.88 27.32
N ASP A 247 -4.57 13.09 28.05
CA ASP A 247 -3.57 13.54 29.03
C ASP A 247 -2.20 12.98 28.64
N TYR A 248 -1.14 13.75 28.88
CA TYR A 248 0.25 13.31 28.68
C TYR A 248 0.60 12.08 29.53
N MET A 249 -0.03 11.94 30.71
CA MET A 249 0.14 10.80 31.59
C MET A 249 -1.05 9.83 31.54
N SER A 250 -1.86 9.84 30.47
CA SER A 250 -2.90 8.83 30.29
C SER A 250 -2.31 7.45 29.97
N TYR A 251 -3.13 6.41 30.10
CA TYR A 251 -2.73 5.05 29.78
C TYR A 251 -2.29 4.90 28.31
N GLY A 252 -3.07 5.45 27.37
CA GLY A 252 -2.75 5.43 25.95
C GLY A 252 -1.51 6.25 25.56
N SER A 253 -1.16 7.27 26.34
CA SER A 253 0.06 8.07 26.13
C SER A 253 1.31 7.46 26.78
N THR A 254 1.17 6.38 27.56
CA THR A 254 2.27 5.74 28.29
C THR A 254 2.74 4.50 27.55
N LEU A 255 4.04 4.44 27.19
CA LEU A 255 4.64 3.27 26.52
C LEU A 255 4.46 2.00 27.33
N HIS A 256 4.33 0.86 26.62
CA HIS A 256 3.92 -0.43 27.21
C HIS A 256 4.68 -0.80 28.50
N PRO A 257 6.03 -0.72 28.56
CA PRO A 257 6.77 -1.13 29.76
C PRO A 257 6.57 -0.22 30.99
N PHE A 258 6.07 1.01 30.79
CA PHE A 258 6.01 2.02 31.86
C PHE A 258 4.68 2.06 32.60
N THR A 259 3.69 1.28 32.17
CA THR A 259 2.41 1.18 32.87
C THR A 259 2.53 0.32 34.14
N HIS A 260 3.50 -0.59 34.19
CA HIS A 260 3.61 -1.63 35.21
C HIS A 260 2.31 -2.43 35.43
N VAL A 261 1.45 -2.51 34.41
CA VAL A 261 0.31 -3.43 34.42
C VAL A 261 0.84 -4.85 34.25
N GLN A 262 0.37 -5.76 35.09
CA GLN A 262 0.81 -7.16 35.08
C GLN A 262 -0.43 -8.06 34.96
N ILE A 263 -0.33 -9.09 34.13
CA ILE A 263 -1.38 -10.09 33.94
C ILE A 263 -1.16 -11.23 34.95
N ASN A 264 -2.16 -11.54 35.76
CA ASN A 264 -2.14 -12.66 36.68
C ASN A 264 -2.61 -13.95 35.98
N GLU A 265 -2.39 -15.10 36.62
CA GLU A 265 -2.83 -16.41 36.09
C GLU A 265 -4.31 -16.42 35.71
N LYS A 266 -5.17 -15.86 36.57
CA LYS A 266 -6.60 -15.73 36.27
C LYS A 266 -6.91 -14.89 35.03
N GLY A 267 -6.13 -13.84 34.78
CA GLY A 267 -6.25 -13.02 33.57
C GLY A 267 -5.83 -13.81 32.32
N LEU A 268 -4.73 -14.56 32.41
CA LEU A 268 -4.28 -15.44 31.33
C LEU A 268 -5.29 -16.56 31.04
N GLU A 269 -5.89 -17.16 32.08
CA GLU A 269 -6.95 -18.15 31.96
C GLU A 269 -8.19 -17.58 31.24
N GLY A 270 -8.64 -16.38 31.63
CA GLY A 270 -9.78 -15.72 30.99
C GLY A 270 -9.53 -15.37 29.52
N LEU A 271 -8.32 -14.90 29.19
CA LEU A 271 -7.93 -14.64 27.80
C LEU A 271 -7.83 -15.94 27.00
N ALA A 272 -7.27 -17.01 27.57
CA ALA A 272 -7.22 -18.31 26.92
C ALA A 272 -8.62 -18.90 26.67
N GLU A 273 -9.53 -18.76 27.64
CA GLU A 273 -10.94 -19.15 27.47
C GLU A 273 -11.60 -18.36 26.33
N TYR A 274 -11.29 -17.07 26.20
CA TYR A 274 -11.78 -16.26 25.08
C TYR A 274 -11.33 -16.84 23.73
N VAL A 275 -10.03 -17.14 23.58
CA VAL A 275 -9.49 -17.73 22.34
C VAL A 275 -10.07 -19.13 22.09
N GLU A 276 -10.24 -19.95 23.13
CA GLU A 276 -10.83 -21.29 23.03
C GLU A 276 -12.25 -21.23 22.45
N ASN A 277 -13.07 -20.25 22.89
CA ASN A 277 -14.42 -20.06 22.37
C ASN A 277 -14.40 -19.67 20.89
N VAL A 278 -13.50 -18.78 20.47
CA VAL A 278 -13.35 -18.40 19.06
C VAL A 278 -12.89 -19.60 18.23
N ARG A 279 -11.85 -20.31 18.66
CA ARG A 279 -11.34 -21.52 17.99
C ARG A 279 -12.39 -22.62 17.89
N SER A 280 -13.25 -22.77 18.89
CA SER A 280 -14.37 -23.72 18.85
C SER A 280 -15.39 -23.38 17.76
N ALA A 281 -15.52 -22.10 17.39
CA ALA A 281 -16.46 -21.65 16.37
C ALA A 281 -15.90 -21.67 14.95
N VAL A 282 -14.63 -21.26 14.76
CA VAL A 282 -14.02 -21.12 13.41
C VAL A 282 -13.02 -22.22 13.05
N GLY A 283 -12.62 -23.05 14.03
CA GLY A 283 -11.67 -24.14 13.84
C GLY A 283 -10.20 -23.68 13.67
N TYR A 284 -9.37 -24.64 13.25
CA TYR A 284 -7.92 -24.48 13.08
C TYR A 284 -7.46 -24.40 11.62
N GLU A 285 -8.36 -24.64 10.65
CA GLU A 285 -8.04 -24.48 9.23
C GLU A 285 -7.92 -23.01 8.83
N ILE A 286 -8.69 -22.14 9.48
CA ILE A 286 -8.70 -20.70 9.25
C ILE A 286 -7.59 -20.04 10.09
N PRO A 287 -6.64 -19.32 9.47
CA PRO A 287 -5.70 -18.48 10.20
C PRO A 287 -6.44 -17.43 11.04
N LEU A 288 -6.07 -17.37 12.32
CA LEU A 288 -6.63 -16.43 13.29
C LEU A 288 -5.47 -15.65 13.90
N SER A 289 -5.48 -14.34 13.72
CA SER A 289 -4.44 -13.43 14.22
C SER A 289 -4.98 -12.65 15.41
N ALA A 290 -4.09 -12.11 16.24
CA ALA A 290 -4.50 -11.33 17.40
C ALA A 290 -3.67 -10.05 17.56
N ASP A 291 -4.34 -9.01 18.05
CA ASP A 291 -3.80 -7.67 18.28
C ASP A 291 -4.44 -7.06 19.56
N HIS A 292 -4.02 -5.86 19.93
CA HIS A 292 -4.58 -5.00 20.96
C HIS A 292 -4.47 -5.59 22.36
N PHE A 293 -3.32 -6.22 22.64
CA PHE A 293 -3.04 -6.90 23.90
C PHE A 293 -3.11 -5.97 25.12
N GLY A 294 -2.74 -4.70 24.92
CA GLY A 294 -2.63 -3.68 25.96
C GLY A 294 -1.18 -3.32 26.29
N HIS A 295 -1.01 -2.28 27.09
CA HIS A 295 0.29 -1.72 27.43
C HIS A 295 0.85 -2.43 28.67
N PHE A 296 1.71 -3.42 28.46
CA PHE A 296 2.46 -4.12 29.52
C PHE A 296 3.89 -4.46 29.07
N ASP A 297 4.74 -4.88 30.00
CA ASP A 297 6.16 -5.15 29.72
C ASP A 297 6.41 -6.44 28.92
N ILE A 298 7.65 -6.60 28.45
CA ILE A 298 8.12 -7.77 27.69
C ILE A 298 7.87 -9.12 28.40
N ASN A 299 7.97 -9.15 29.74
CA ASN A 299 7.77 -10.40 30.48
C ASN A 299 6.30 -10.83 30.44
N ASN A 300 5.38 -9.87 30.49
CA ASN A 300 3.96 -10.14 30.27
C ASN A 300 3.68 -10.52 28.82
N SER A 301 4.35 -9.92 27.84
CA SER A 301 4.26 -10.35 26.42
C SER A 301 4.64 -11.82 26.26
N ILE A 302 5.76 -12.26 26.86
CA ILE A 302 6.18 -13.67 26.80
C ILE A 302 5.19 -14.58 27.54
N ARG A 303 4.72 -14.20 28.73
CA ARG A 303 3.74 -15.01 29.49
C ARG A 303 2.41 -15.14 28.74
N PHE A 304 1.93 -14.04 28.17
CA PHE A 304 0.74 -14.00 27.33
C PHE A 304 0.92 -14.91 26.11
N GLY A 305 2.00 -14.72 25.34
CA GLY A 305 2.25 -15.50 24.14
C GLY A 305 2.34 -17.01 24.42
N LYS A 306 3.03 -17.41 25.49
CA LYS A 306 3.12 -18.83 25.90
C LYS A 306 1.77 -19.42 26.28
N ALA A 307 0.89 -18.64 26.90
CA ALA A 307 -0.47 -19.09 27.17
C ALA A 307 -1.29 -19.29 25.87
N MET A 308 -0.95 -18.52 24.81
CA MET A 308 -1.62 -18.57 23.51
C MET A 308 -1.03 -19.59 22.53
N ASP A 309 0.21 -20.07 22.71
CA ASP A 309 0.92 -20.94 21.76
C ASP A 309 0.13 -22.19 21.34
N LYS A 310 -0.61 -22.79 22.28
CA LYS A 310 -1.46 -23.97 22.00
C LYS A 310 -2.57 -23.70 20.98
N TYR A 311 -2.95 -22.44 20.76
CA TYR A 311 -4.00 -22.03 19.83
C TYR A 311 -3.51 -21.79 18.40
N ARG A 312 -2.20 -21.89 18.14
CA ARG A 312 -1.60 -21.77 16.80
C ARG A 312 -2.12 -20.54 16.05
N LEU A 313 -2.12 -19.39 16.71
CA LEU A 313 -2.50 -18.13 16.08
C LEU A 313 -1.55 -17.83 14.93
N ALA A 314 -2.04 -17.12 13.92
CA ALA A 314 -1.28 -16.82 12.71
C ALA A 314 -0.17 -15.81 13.01
N TRP A 315 -0.44 -14.84 13.90
CA TRP A 315 0.56 -14.00 14.54
C TRP A 315 0.04 -13.35 15.83
N LEU A 316 0.96 -12.83 16.63
CA LEU A 316 0.72 -11.84 17.69
C LEU A 316 1.29 -10.48 17.26
N GLU A 317 0.42 -9.49 17.18
CA GLU A 317 0.69 -8.15 16.63
C GLU A 317 1.09 -7.12 17.71
N ASP A 318 2.09 -6.29 17.46
CA ASP A 318 2.40 -5.11 18.28
C ASP A 318 2.54 -5.35 19.81
N MET A 319 3.05 -6.53 20.19
CA MET A 319 3.25 -6.93 21.59
C MET A 319 4.16 -5.99 22.39
N VAL A 320 5.14 -5.39 21.74
CA VAL A 320 6.02 -4.36 22.32
C VAL A 320 6.21 -3.23 21.30
N PRO A 321 6.54 -2.01 21.74
CA PRO A 321 6.76 -0.91 20.80
C PRO A 321 7.82 -1.25 19.74
N TRP A 322 7.49 -1.03 18.45
CA TRP A 322 8.27 -1.48 17.29
C TRP A 322 9.73 -1.03 17.28
N MET A 323 10.06 0.11 17.93
CA MET A 323 11.43 0.64 17.98
C MET A 323 12.38 -0.19 18.84
N TYR A 324 11.88 -1.09 19.69
CA TYR A 324 12.69 -1.97 20.56
C TYR A 324 12.98 -3.31 19.88
N THR A 325 13.84 -3.28 18.85
CA THR A 325 14.22 -4.47 18.06
C THR A 325 14.77 -5.63 18.91
N ASP A 326 15.52 -5.33 19.97
CA ASP A 326 16.07 -6.32 20.90
C ASP A 326 14.99 -7.01 21.74
N GLN A 327 13.98 -6.25 22.17
CA GLN A 327 12.81 -6.78 22.86
C GLN A 327 11.98 -7.66 21.93
N TRP A 328 11.73 -7.20 20.70
CA TRP A 328 11.04 -8.00 19.69
C TRP A 328 11.71 -9.35 19.46
N ARG A 329 13.03 -9.35 19.19
CA ARG A 329 13.78 -10.59 19.06
C ARG A 329 13.65 -11.51 20.27
N THR A 330 13.72 -10.94 21.48
CA THR A 330 13.58 -11.71 22.72
C THR A 330 12.19 -12.34 22.85
N VAL A 331 11.14 -11.64 22.41
CA VAL A 331 9.77 -12.19 22.38
C VAL A 331 9.66 -13.29 21.33
N SER A 332 10.09 -13.04 20.08
CA SER A 332 10.00 -14.02 18.99
C SER A 332 10.79 -15.30 19.29
N ASP A 333 12.00 -15.19 19.84
CA ASP A 333 12.82 -16.35 20.23
C ASP A 333 12.17 -17.18 21.37
N ALA A 334 11.25 -16.59 22.15
CA ALA A 334 10.63 -17.21 23.31
C ALA A 334 9.27 -17.87 23.04
N LEU A 335 8.66 -17.63 21.88
CA LEU A 335 7.30 -18.05 21.53
C LEU A 335 7.29 -19.03 20.35
N GLU A 336 6.31 -19.93 20.31
CA GLU A 336 6.07 -20.76 19.12
C GLU A 336 5.14 -20.07 18.10
N THR A 337 4.31 -19.14 18.58
CA THR A 337 3.42 -18.34 17.74
C THR A 337 4.20 -17.25 17.02
N PRO A 338 4.00 -17.07 15.70
CA PRO A 338 4.66 -15.99 14.96
C PRO A 338 4.37 -14.61 15.54
N THR A 339 5.33 -13.71 15.39
CA THR A 339 5.27 -12.32 15.83
C THR A 339 5.25 -11.36 14.64
N CYS A 340 4.51 -10.27 14.78
CA CYS A 340 4.23 -9.32 13.71
C CYS A 340 4.23 -7.88 14.23
N THR A 341 4.85 -6.95 13.48
CA THR A 341 4.79 -5.51 13.76
C THR A 341 5.16 -4.70 12.52
N GLY A 342 4.76 -3.42 12.49
CA GLY A 342 5.26 -2.50 11.47
C GLY A 342 4.34 -1.37 11.02
N GLU A 343 3.10 -1.31 11.49
CA GLU A 343 2.09 -0.38 10.95
C GLU A 343 2.50 1.10 11.03
N ASP A 344 3.30 1.45 12.04
CA ASP A 344 3.79 2.79 12.31
C ASP A 344 5.19 3.08 11.71
N ILE A 345 5.81 2.13 11.01
CA ILE A 345 7.18 2.25 10.55
C ILE A 345 7.26 2.96 9.19
N TYR A 346 8.13 3.97 9.11
CA TYR A 346 8.30 4.80 7.92
C TYR A 346 9.48 4.30 7.07
N MET A 347 9.20 3.96 5.81
CA MET A 347 10.16 3.52 4.78
C MET A 347 10.96 2.25 5.13
N LEU A 348 11.61 1.67 4.11
CA LEU A 348 12.45 0.49 4.29
C LEU A 348 13.49 0.64 5.40
N ASN A 349 14.11 1.81 5.52
CA ASN A 349 15.13 2.04 6.55
C ASN A 349 14.61 1.84 7.99
N GLY A 350 13.31 2.08 8.24
CA GLY A 350 12.71 1.79 9.55
C GLY A 350 12.50 0.30 9.79
N PHE A 351 12.33 -0.51 8.74
CA PHE A 351 12.13 -1.96 8.83
C PHE A 351 13.43 -2.76 8.89
N LYS A 352 14.53 -2.25 8.31
CA LYS A 352 15.82 -2.96 8.27
C LYS A 352 16.27 -3.48 9.65
N PRO A 353 16.19 -2.72 10.76
CA PRO A 353 16.58 -3.25 12.07
C PRO A 353 15.83 -4.53 12.46
N LEU A 354 14.51 -4.58 12.23
CA LEU A 354 13.68 -5.75 12.54
C LEU A 354 14.02 -6.94 11.64
N ILE A 355 14.15 -6.70 10.33
CA ILE A 355 14.43 -7.75 9.33
C ILE A 355 15.84 -8.31 9.50
N ASP A 356 16.86 -7.45 9.60
CA ASP A 356 18.28 -7.84 9.69
C ASP A 356 18.55 -8.62 10.98
N ALA A 357 17.87 -8.26 12.08
CA ALA A 357 17.99 -8.95 13.35
C ALA A 357 17.14 -10.23 13.45
N ARG A 358 16.30 -10.52 12.44
CA ARG A 358 15.23 -11.54 12.49
C ARG A 358 14.40 -11.39 13.78
N ALA A 359 14.03 -10.16 14.09
CA ALA A 359 13.34 -9.80 15.32
C ALA A 359 11.82 -10.03 15.24
N VAL A 360 11.29 -10.30 14.04
CA VAL A 360 9.89 -10.67 13.81
C VAL A 360 9.79 -11.72 12.72
N ASP A 361 8.70 -12.49 12.74
CA ASP A 361 8.42 -13.53 11.75
C ASP A 361 7.70 -12.96 10.51
N VAL A 362 6.93 -11.89 10.72
CA VAL A 362 6.15 -11.19 9.70
C VAL A 362 6.37 -9.68 9.83
N VAL A 363 6.67 -9.01 8.72
CA VAL A 363 6.64 -7.53 8.68
C VAL A 363 5.23 -7.05 8.31
N HIS A 364 4.82 -5.94 8.92
CA HIS A 364 3.44 -5.46 8.84
C HIS A 364 3.32 -4.00 8.39
N PRO A 365 3.81 -3.64 7.19
CA PRO A 365 3.70 -2.27 6.72
C PRO A 365 2.24 -1.85 6.49
N ASP A 366 1.90 -0.65 6.97
CA ASP A 366 0.77 0.13 6.48
C ASP A 366 1.25 0.96 5.28
N LEU A 367 0.63 0.86 4.11
CA LEU A 367 1.04 1.63 2.91
C LEU A 367 0.90 3.16 3.09
N GLY A 368 -0.10 3.59 3.87
CA GLY A 368 -0.31 4.97 4.31
C GLY A 368 0.76 5.49 5.27
N THR A 369 1.57 4.61 5.87
CA THR A 369 2.78 4.99 6.61
C THR A 369 4.05 4.74 5.81
N SER A 370 4.23 3.56 5.27
CA SER A 370 5.54 3.00 4.91
C SER A 370 6.16 3.58 3.63
N GLY A 371 5.48 4.52 2.97
CA GLY A 371 6.01 5.29 1.85
C GLY A 371 5.25 5.12 0.54
N GLY A 372 4.01 4.64 0.59
CA GLY A 372 3.19 4.41 -0.59
C GLY A 372 3.57 3.13 -1.35
N LEU A 373 3.11 2.97 -2.58
CA LEU A 373 3.16 1.69 -3.31
C LEU A 373 4.60 1.20 -3.52
N LEU A 374 5.49 2.06 -3.99
CA LEU A 374 6.84 1.62 -4.38
C LEU A 374 7.71 1.29 -3.15
N GLU A 375 7.67 2.13 -2.13
CA GLU A 375 8.49 1.91 -0.93
C GLU A 375 7.97 0.73 -0.10
N THR A 376 6.64 0.53 -0.03
CA THR A 376 6.03 -0.66 0.59
C THR A 376 6.45 -1.93 -0.12
N LYS A 377 6.45 -1.94 -1.46
CA LYS A 377 6.95 -3.10 -2.23
C LYS A 377 8.42 -3.38 -1.92
N LYS A 378 9.28 -2.34 -1.83
CA LYS A 378 10.71 -2.53 -1.47
C LYS A 378 10.88 -3.15 -0.08
N ILE A 379 9.99 -2.86 0.87
CA ILE A 379 9.97 -3.54 2.18
C ILE A 379 9.70 -5.03 2.01
N GLY A 380 8.67 -5.38 1.23
CA GLY A 380 8.34 -6.76 0.89
C GLY A 380 9.51 -7.49 0.23
N ASP A 381 10.10 -6.91 -0.82
CA ASP A 381 11.24 -7.48 -1.55
C ASP A 381 12.45 -7.72 -0.63
N TYR A 382 12.76 -6.77 0.26
CA TYR A 382 13.87 -6.90 1.20
C TYR A 382 13.61 -7.97 2.27
N ALA A 383 12.38 -8.05 2.77
CA ALA A 383 11.96 -9.09 3.71
C ALA A 383 12.01 -10.49 3.06
N GLU A 384 11.60 -10.59 1.79
CA GLU A 384 11.64 -11.84 1.01
C GLU A 384 13.06 -12.41 0.91
N GLU A 385 14.06 -11.58 0.63
CA GLU A 385 15.48 -12.01 0.57
C GLU A 385 15.97 -12.67 1.86
N GLN A 386 15.33 -12.38 3.00
CA GLN A 386 15.67 -12.94 4.30
C GLN A 386 14.74 -14.07 4.76
N GLY A 387 13.73 -14.42 3.95
CA GLY A 387 12.71 -15.42 4.26
C GLY A 387 11.65 -14.92 5.24
N VAL A 388 11.45 -13.61 5.36
CA VAL A 388 10.44 -12.98 6.22
C VAL A 388 9.19 -12.71 5.39
N ALA A 389 8.03 -13.12 5.89
CA ALA A 389 6.76 -12.92 5.21
C ALA A 389 6.22 -11.50 5.45
N MET A 390 5.26 -11.07 4.61
CA MET A 390 4.63 -9.77 4.75
C MET A 390 3.10 -9.89 4.85
N ALA A 391 2.52 -9.38 5.93
CA ALA A 391 1.11 -9.03 5.98
C ALA A 391 1.01 -7.50 5.81
N MET A 392 -0.11 -6.97 5.33
CA MET A 392 -0.26 -5.51 5.15
C MET A 392 -1.38 -5.00 6.04
N HIS A 393 -1.04 -4.01 6.88
CA HIS A 393 -2.00 -3.25 7.67
C HIS A 393 -2.76 -2.29 6.74
N MET A 394 -4.06 -2.11 6.97
CA MET A 394 -4.87 -1.18 6.22
C MET A 394 -6.07 -0.69 7.02
N ALA A 395 -6.00 0.58 7.40
CA ALA A 395 -7.11 1.37 7.92
C ALA A 395 -7.19 2.68 7.12
N GLY A 396 -8.24 2.87 6.33
CA GLY A 396 -8.33 4.01 5.42
C GLY A 396 -9.54 3.94 4.49
N SER A 397 -9.60 4.84 3.50
CA SER A 397 -10.68 4.82 2.51
C SER A 397 -10.45 3.71 1.46
N PRO A 398 -11.43 3.45 0.58
CA PRO A 398 -11.24 2.52 -0.53
C PRO A 398 -10.10 2.90 -1.48
N ILE A 399 -9.66 4.16 -1.49
CA ILE A 399 -8.52 4.60 -2.32
C ILE A 399 -7.22 3.99 -1.79
N CYS A 400 -6.93 4.14 -0.50
CA CYS A 400 -5.79 3.48 0.13
C CYS A 400 -5.90 1.96 0.06
N PHE A 401 -7.13 1.43 0.19
CA PHE A 401 -7.37 -0.02 0.05
C PHE A 401 -6.94 -0.52 -1.31
N MET A 402 -7.37 0.13 -2.39
CA MET A 402 -7.01 -0.29 -3.74
C MET A 402 -5.52 -0.07 -4.02
N ALA A 403 -4.88 0.97 -3.48
CA ALA A 403 -3.43 1.11 -3.50
C ALA A 403 -2.73 -0.10 -2.85
N ASN A 404 -3.22 -0.56 -1.70
CA ASN A 404 -2.74 -1.78 -1.06
C ASN A 404 -2.98 -3.02 -1.92
N VAL A 405 -4.15 -3.16 -2.57
CA VAL A 405 -4.44 -4.28 -3.48
C VAL A 405 -3.44 -4.34 -4.63
N HIS A 406 -3.10 -3.20 -5.23
CA HIS A 406 -2.07 -3.11 -6.28
C HIS A 406 -0.68 -3.50 -5.77
N CYS A 407 -0.28 -3.00 -4.59
CA CYS A 407 1.01 -3.31 -3.98
C CYS A 407 1.11 -4.80 -3.58
N ALA A 408 0.08 -5.32 -2.92
CA ALA A 408 -0.04 -6.72 -2.54
C ALA A 408 0.01 -7.63 -3.77
N ALA A 409 -0.68 -7.29 -4.85
CA ALA A 409 -0.63 -8.04 -6.09
C ALA A 409 0.80 -8.12 -6.67
N ALA A 410 1.58 -7.04 -6.54
CA ALA A 410 2.96 -6.94 -7.02
C ALA A 410 4.03 -7.50 -6.06
N THR A 411 3.65 -8.03 -4.89
CA THR A 411 4.60 -8.47 -3.87
C THR A 411 4.53 -9.99 -3.62
N GLN A 412 5.64 -10.70 -3.73
CA GLN A 412 5.63 -12.16 -3.76
C GLN A 412 5.35 -12.79 -2.38
N ASN A 413 6.09 -12.37 -1.34
CA ASN A 413 6.00 -12.87 0.04
C ASN A 413 4.77 -12.36 0.83
N PHE A 414 3.79 -11.77 0.15
CA PHE A 414 2.54 -11.29 0.73
C PHE A 414 1.62 -12.43 1.20
N LEU A 415 1.10 -12.31 2.43
CA LEU A 415 0.19 -13.26 3.07
C LEU A 415 -1.29 -12.85 2.94
N SER A 416 -1.63 -11.67 3.50
CA SER A 416 -3.00 -11.16 3.55
C SER A 416 -3.02 -9.66 3.84
N LEU A 417 -4.10 -8.99 3.43
CA LEU A 417 -4.32 -7.56 3.54
C LEU A 417 -5.47 -7.33 4.51
N GLU A 418 -5.30 -6.41 5.44
CA GLU A 418 -6.37 -6.03 6.35
C GLU A 418 -7.57 -5.43 5.64
N HIS A 419 -8.76 -5.72 6.16
CA HIS A 419 -9.93 -4.92 5.89
C HIS A 419 -10.54 -4.46 7.21
N HIS A 420 -10.30 -3.20 7.56
CA HIS A 420 -10.82 -2.61 8.81
C HIS A 420 -12.31 -2.20 8.72
N SER A 421 -12.78 -1.79 7.55
CA SER A 421 -14.13 -1.22 7.37
C SER A 421 -15.20 -2.26 6.99
N VAL A 422 -15.05 -3.53 7.38
CA VAL A 422 -15.94 -4.64 6.96
C VAL A 422 -17.42 -4.35 7.25
N ASP A 423 -17.71 -3.76 8.41
CA ASP A 423 -19.07 -3.45 8.86
C ASP A 423 -19.54 -2.04 8.52
N THR A 424 -18.90 -1.38 7.55
CA THR A 424 -19.23 -0.01 7.15
C THR A 424 -19.93 0.00 5.78
N PRO A 425 -21.27 -0.06 5.69
CA PRO A 425 -21.98 -0.37 4.43
C PRO A 425 -21.88 0.72 3.34
N TRP A 426 -21.44 1.91 3.73
CA TRP A 426 -21.22 3.04 2.83
C TRP A 426 -19.77 3.17 2.37
N TRP A 427 -18.83 2.44 2.99
CA TRP A 427 -17.40 2.61 2.76
C TRP A 427 -17.02 2.33 1.30
N GLU A 428 -17.39 1.17 0.74
CA GLU A 428 -17.13 0.87 -0.68
C GLU A 428 -17.75 1.89 -1.63
N LYS A 429 -18.90 2.47 -1.24
CA LYS A 429 -19.67 3.42 -2.06
C LYS A 429 -19.04 4.79 -2.16
N LEU A 430 -18.01 5.10 -1.37
CA LEU A 430 -17.21 6.33 -1.49
C LEU A 430 -16.53 6.44 -2.86
N VAL A 431 -16.34 5.32 -3.55
CA VAL A 431 -15.76 5.26 -4.88
C VAL A 431 -16.63 4.44 -5.82
N THR A 432 -16.36 4.56 -7.11
CA THR A 432 -16.87 3.69 -8.17
C THR A 432 -15.70 2.92 -8.76
N MET A 433 -15.88 1.62 -9.00
CA MET A 433 -14.87 0.84 -9.72
C MET A 433 -14.86 1.25 -11.19
N THR A 434 -13.68 1.50 -11.75
CA THR A 434 -13.52 1.83 -13.18
C THR A 434 -13.21 0.60 -14.04
N GLY A 435 -12.95 -0.55 -13.40
CA GLY A 435 -12.78 -1.85 -14.03
C GLY A 435 -14.07 -2.67 -14.09
N SER A 436 -13.97 -3.86 -14.70
CA SER A 436 -15.12 -4.76 -14.89
C SER A 436 -15.52 -5.58 -13.66
N GLN A 437 -14.66 -5.67 -12.65
CA GLN A 437 -14.89 -6.46 -11.43
C GLN A 437 -15.35 -5.57 -10.26
N PRO A 438 -16.20 -6.08 -9.36
CA PRO A 438 -16.47 -5.41 -8.09
C PRO A 438 -15.19 -5.34 -7.25
N MET A 439 -15.15 -4.43 -6.27
CA MET A 439 -13.98 -4.25 -5.40
C MET A 439 -13.63 -5.52 -4.62
N ILE A 440 -14.63 -6.11 -3.97
CA ILE A 440 -14.49 -7.28 -3.10
C ILE A 440 -15.43 -8.38 -3.56
N THR A 441 -15.00 -9.63 -3.47
CA THR A 441 -15.81 -10.81 -3.69
C THR A 441 -15.47 -11.85 -2.63
N LYS A 442 -16.39 -12.04 -1.68
CA LYS A 442 -16.32 -13.07 -0.62
C LYS A 442 -14.97 -13.14 0.10
N GLY A 443 -14.56 -12.08 0.80
CA GLY A 443 -13.31 -12.07 1.58
C GLY A 443 -12.03 -11.93 0.76
N PHE A 444 -12.13 -11.65 -0.55
CA PHE A 444 -11.00 -11.35 -1.43
C PHE A 444 -11.23 -10.03 -2.15
N ALA A 445 -10.22 -9.17 -2.22
CA ALA A 445 -10.24 -8.02 -3.12
C ALA A 445 -9.86 -8.44 -4.54
N ASN A 446 -10.57 -7.93 -5.53
CA ASN A 446 -10.26 -8.17 -6.94
C ASN A 446 -9.18 -7.20 -7.40
N VAL A 447 -8.10 -7.72 -7.99
CA VAL A 447 -7.05 -6.88 -8.56
C VAL A 447 -7.59 -6.28 -9.88
N PRO A 448 -7.56 -4.95 -10.08
CA PRO A 448 -8.02 -4.35 -11.33
C PRO A 448 -7.13 -4.78 -12.50
N LEU A 449 -7.68 -5.50 -13.48
CA LEU A 449 -6.91 -6.07 -14.61
C LEU A 449 -6.94 -5.18 -15.86
N ASP A 450 -8.04 -4.46 -16.04
CA ASP A 450 -8.40 -3.67 -17.21
C ASP A 450 -8.51 -2.17 -16.93
N ALA A 451 -8.49 -1.77 -15.65
CA ALA A 451 -8.67 -0.40 -15.21
C ALA A 451 -7.32 0.33 -15.03
N PRO A 452 -7.13 1.52 -15.62
CA PRO A 452 -5.95 2.34 -15.37
C PRO A 452 -5.84 2.87 -13.93
N GLY A 453 -4.61 3.15 -13.49
CA GLY A 453 -4.37 3.75 -12.17
C GLY A 453 -4.70 2.78 -11.03
N LEU A 454 -5.38 3.27 -10.00
CA LEU A 454 -5.86 2.46 -8.87
C LEU A 454 -7.18 1.71 -9.14
N GLY A 455 -7.77 1.88 -10.33
CA GLY A 455 -9.02 1.21 -10.71
C GLY A 455 -10.28 1.74 -10.02
N VAL A 456 -10.21 2.95 -9.44
CA VAL A 456 -11.32 3.62 -8.74
C VAL A 456 -11.46 5.07 -9.14
N ASP A 457 -12.67 5.60 -9.00
CA ASP A 457 -12.97 7.02 -9.10
C ASP A 457 -13.91 7.50 -7.98
N LEU A 458 -13.89 8.79 -7.65
CA LEU A 458 -14.66 9.35 -6.54
C LEU A 458 -16.16 9.27 -6.80
N ASN A 459 -16.94 8.86 -5.79
CA ASN A 459 -18.37 9.06 -5.76
C ASN A 459 -18.69 10.33 -4.96
N GLU A 460 -18.85 11.46 -5.66
CA GLU A 460 -19.02 12.77 -5.04
C GLU A 460 -20.20 12.82 -4.06
N GLU A 461 -21.34 12.24 -4.41
CA GLU A 461 -22.55 12.25 -3.58
C GLU A 461 -22.28 11.60 -2.22
N VAL A 462 -21.74 10.38 -2.23
CA VAL A 462 -21.48 9.61 -1.00
C VAL A 462 -20.36 10.23 -0.18
N ILE A 463 -19.32 10.78 -0.82
CA ILE A 463 -18.25 11.49 -0.08
C ILE A 463 -18.85 12.68 0.66
N ARG A 464 -19.69 13.50 0.02
CA ARG A 464 -20.32 14.68 0.64
C ARG A 464 -21.18 14.30 1.85
N GLU A 465 -21.92 13.19 1.78
CA GLU A 465 -22.71 12.67 2.91
C GLU A 465 -21.87 12.20 4.11
N HIS A 466 -20.59 11.92 3.86
CA HIS A 466 -19.67 11.33 4.84
C HIS A 466 -18.44 12.18 5.13
N LEU A 467 -18.49 13.48 4.80
CA LEU A 467 -17.49 14.43 5.24
C LEU A 467 -17.45 14.51 6.77
N HIS A 468 -16.25 14.74 7.29
CA HIS A 468 -16.01 14.93 8.70
C HIS A 468 -16.68 16.25 9.14
N PRO A 469 -17.45 16.26 10.26
CA PRO A 469 -18.20 17.44 10.69
C PRO A 469 -17.31 18.67 10.92
N ASP A 470 -16.10 18.47 11.44
CA ASP A 470 -15.13 19.56 11.68
C ASP A 470 -14.33 19.98 10.42
N ALA A 471 -14.54 19.31 9.29
CA ALA A 471 -13.87 19.61 8.02
C ALA A 471 -14.80 19.33 6.82
N PRO A 472 -15.92 20.07 6.67
CA PRO A 472 -16.97 19.78 5.69
C PRO A 472 -16.63 20.24 4.25
N GLY A 473 -15.38 20.61 3.98
CA GLY A 473 -14.95 21.03 2.64
C GLY A 473 -14.81 19.85 1.68
N TYR A 474 -15.13 20.07 0.41
CA TYR A 474 -14.99 19.06 -0.65
C TYR A 474 -14.08 19.57 -1.75
N PHE A 475 -12.80 19.21 -1.70
CA PHE A 475 -11.79 19.51 -2.72
C PHE A 475 -11.84 20.97 -3.21
N GLU A 476 -11.94 21.92 -2.27
CA GLU A 476 -11.84 23.34 -2.57
C GLU A 476 -10.40 23.71 -2.97
N PRO A 477 -10.18 24.75 -3.79
CA PRO A 477 -8.85 25.22 -4.13
C PRO A 477 -8.05 25.61 -2.88
N THR A 478 -6.75 25.29 -2.86
CA THR A 478 -5.84 25.50 -1.72
C THR A 478 -4.64 26.42 -2.07
N PRO A 479 -4.86 27.61 -2.67
CA PRO A 479 -3.79 28.47 -3.19
C PRO A 479 -2.79 28.94 -2.12
N GLU A 480 -3.20 28.97 -0.85
CA GLU A 480 -2.35 29.33 0.27
C GLU A 480 -1.18 28.36 0.50
N TRP A 481 -1.20 27.18 -0.12
CA TRP A 481 -0.12 26.19 -0.06
C TRP A 481 0.80 26.17 -1.28
N ASP A 482 0.52 26.98 -2.31
CA ASP A 482 1.25 26.94 -3.58
C ASP A 482 2.71 27.37 -3.44
N GLN A 483 2.98 28.32 -2.55
CA GLN A 483 4.28 28.97 -2.40
C GLN A 483 4.90 28.79 -1.00
N LYS A 484 4.19 28.18 -0.05
CA LYS A 484 4.68 27.97 1.32
C LYS A 484 5.81 26.94 1.32
N ARG A 485 7.04 27.40 1.54
CA ARG A 485 8.26 26.59 1.60
C ARG A 485 9.14 27.03 2.77
N SER A 486 9.88 26.09 3.32
CA SER A 486 10.96 26.29 4.30
C SER A 486 12.30 25.89 3.67
N TRP A 487 13.42 26.27 4.29
CA TRP A 487 14.74 25.88 3.81
C TRP A 487 15.18 24.56 4.47
N ASP A 488 14.76 23.44 3.88
CA ASP A 488 14.81 22.11 4.50
C ASP A 488 16.08 21.30 4.16
N ARG A 489 17.14 21.96 3.70
CA ARG A 489 18.37 21.27 3.32
C ARG A 489 19.08 20.69 4.56
N LEU A 490 19.42 19.40 4.52
CA LEU A 490 20.07 18.69 5.64
C LEU A 490 21.62 18.70 5.58
N TRP A 491 22.22 19.41 4.63
CA TRP A 491 23.68 19.44 4.43
C TRP A 491 24.17 20.84 4.02
N SER A 492 25.46 21.13 4.24
CA SER A 492 26.08 22.44 3.97
C SER A 492 26.47 22.63 2.52
#